data_AF-A0A537S571-F1
#
_entry.id   AF-A0A537S571-F1
#
_cell.length_a   1.000
_cell.length_b   1.000
_cell.length_c   1.000
_cell.angle_alpha   90.00
_cell.angle_beta   90.00
_cell.angle_gamma   90.00
#
_symmetry.space_group_name_H-M   'P 1'
#
loop_
_entity.id
_entity.type
_entity.pdbx_description
1 polymer ?
#
loop_
_entity_poly.entity_id
_entity_poly.type
_entity_poly.pdbx_seq_one_letter_code
_entity_poly.pdbx_strand_id
1 'polypeptide(L)'
;MAVRALYLLPEMKPMPTVAIVAGVRIIFYWNDHSPPHFHVEFAEHRGQVSLETLELMEGSLPAAKLAAIRLWASSRQKDLLECWNKARNNEHPGMVE
;
A
#
# COMPACT_ATOMS: atom_id res chain seq x y z
N MET A 1 37.79 15.26 17.17
CA MET A 1 36.44 15.76 16.83
C MET A 1 35.71 14.65 16.10
N ALA A 2 34.78 13.98 16.79
CA ALA A 2 33.98 12.89 16.22
C ALA A 2 32.67 13.50 15.71
N VAL A 3 32.47 13.49 14.39
CA VAL A 3 31.18 13.87 13.80
C VAL A 3 30.30 12.63 13.83
N ARG A 4 29.37 12.72 14.77
CA ARG A 4 28.34 11.77 15.22
C ARG A 4 27.65 11.05 14.06
N ALA A 5 27.63 9.72 14.15
CA ALA A 5 26.79 8.83 13.36
C ALA A 5 25.32 9.25 13.48
N LEU A 6 24.69 9.59 12.35
CA LEU A 6 23.24 9.64 12.22
C LEU A 6 22.79 8.46 11.36
N TYR A 7 22.41 7.40 12.07
CA TYR A 7 21.47 6.35 11.64
C TYR A 7 21.89 5.40 10.51
N LEU A 8 22.64 4.37 10.90
CA LEU A 8 22.39 3.01 10.42
C LEU A 8 21.00 2.58 10.93
N LEU A 9 19.96 2.63 10.09
CA LEU A 9 18.71 1.91 10.34
C LEU A 9 18.82 0.51 9.70
N PRO A 10 18.44 -0.57 10.41
CA PRO A 10 18.47 -1.91 9.86
C PRO A 10 17.55 -1.96 8.65
N GLU A 11 18.10 -2.38 7.51
CA GLU A 11 17.47 -2.60 6.20
C GLU A 11 15.98 -2.21 6.11
N MET A 12 15.70 -0.93 5.86
CA MET A 12 14.37 -0.52 5.43
C MET A 12 14.10 -1.16 4.06
N LYS A 13 13.55 -2.37 4.06
CA LYS A 13 13.02 -3.01 2.87
C LYS A 13 12.00 -2.02 2.27
N PRO A 14 12.30 -1.41 1.10
CA PRO A 14 11.49 -0.32 0.59
C PRO A 14 10.04 -0.79 0.48
N MET A 15 9.10 0.01 0.98
CA MET A 15 7.68 -0.34 1.00
C MET A 15 7.21 -0.50 -0.45
N PRO A 16 6.91 -1.73 -0.89
CA PRO A 16 6.76 -2.02 -2.30
C PRO A 16 5.50 -1.36 -2.83
N THR A 17 5.68 -0.45 -3.79
CA THR A 17 4.57 0.01 -4.63
C THR A 17 4.24 -1.12 -5.60
N VAL A 18 3.03 -1.66 -5.52
CA VAL A 18 2.58 -2.79 -6.35
C VAL A 18 1.87 -2.35 -7.62
N ALA A 19 1.33 -1.13 -7.63
CA ALA A 19 0.69 -0.52 -8.79
C ALA A 19 0.64 1.00 -8.67
N ILE A 20 0.50 1.68 -9.81
CA ILE A 20 0.14 3.11 -9.88
C ILE A 20 -1.11 3.23 -10.73
N VAL A 21 -2.20 3.70 -10.13
CA VAL A 21 -3.52 3.73 -10.77
C VAL A 21 -4.06 5.14 -10.70
N ALA A 22 -4.33 5.75 -11.85
CA ALA A 22 -4.72 7.15 -11.94
C ALA A 22 -3.78 8.09 -11.14
N GLY A 23 -2.47 7.78 -11.09
CA GLY A 23 -1.46 8.54 -10.34
C GLY A 23 -1.44 8.30 -8.83
N VAL A 24 -2.28 7.41 -8.30
CA VAL A 24 -2.26 6.98 -6.89
C VAL A 24 -1.34 5.77 -6.77
N ARG A 25 -0.41 5.80 -5.82
CA ARG A 25 0.43 4.63 -5.52
C ARG A 25 -0.32 3.66 -4.63
N ILE A 26 -0.27 2.37 -4.97
CA ILE A 26 -0.82 1.27 -4.16
C ILE A 26 0.33 0.56 -3.48
N ILE A 27 0.29 0.45 -2.15
CA ILE A 27 1.42 0.01 -1.32
C ILE A 27 0.94 -1.00 -0.28
N PHE A 28 1.79 -1.98 0.03
CA PHE A 28 1.62 -2.86 1.19
C PHE A 28 2.77 -2.66 2.17
N TYR A 29 2.48 -2.54 3.46
CA TYR A 29 3.52 -2.52 4.48
C TYR A 29 3.78 -3.92 5.06
N TRP A 30 5.05 -4.19 5.33
CA TRP A 30 5.52 -5.46 5.88
C TRP A 30 4.91 -5.81 7.24
N ASN A 31 4.60 -4.79 8.04
CA ASN A 31 4.14 -4.92 9.41
C ASN A 31 2.68 -4.45 9.62
N ASP A 32 1.88 -4.45 8.54
CA ASP A 32 0.44 -4.17 8.66
C ASP A 32 -0.30 -5.31 9.35
N HIS A 33 -1.45 -5.01 9.93
CA HIS A 33 -2.28 -5.94 10.70
C HIS A 33 -3.67 -6.07 10.09
N SER A 34 -4.37 -7.17 10.42
CA SER A 34 -5.75 -7.39 10.00
C SER A 34 -6.70 -6.25 10.44
N PRO A 35 -7.76 -5.95 9.67
CA PRO A 35 -8.20 -6.67 8.46
C PRO A 35 -7.33 -6.36 7.22
N PRO A 36 -7.36 -7.20 6.17
CA PRO A 36 -6.56 -6.98 4.97
C PRO A 36 -6.88 -5.65 4.28
N HIS A 37 -5.85 -4.84 4.03
CA HIS A 37 -5.97 -3.53 3.40
C HIS A 37 -4.72 -3.21 2.57
N PHE A 38 -4.84 -2.23 1.68
CA PHE A 38 -3.70 -1.61 1.01
C PHE A 38 -3.66 -0.11 1.28
N HIS A 39 -2.47 0.45 1.26
CA HIS A 39 -2.26 1.88 1.41
C HIS A 39 -2.35 2.57 0.06
N VAL A 40 -2.96 3.75 0.05
CA VAL A 40 -3.05 4.65 -1.09
C VAL A 40 -2.30 5.94 -0.78
N GLU A 41 -1.47 6.39 -1.70
CA GLU A 41 -0.80 7.69 -1.60
C GLU A 41 -0.94 8.50 -2.89
N PHE A 42 -1.39 9.75 -2.76
CA PHE A 42 -1.50 10.71 -3.85
C PHE A 42 -1.31 12.14 -3.33
N ALA A 43 -0.24 12.81 -3.76
CA ALA A 43 0.13 14.14 -3.25
C ALA A 43 0.20 14.17 -1.72
N GLU A 44 -0.57 15.04 -1.05
CA GLU A 44 -0.70 15.11 0.41
C GLU A 44 -1.64 14.05 0.99
N HIS A 45 -2.43 13.38 0.15
CA HIS A 45 -3.43 12.41 0.59
C HIS A 45 -2.81 11.04 0.83
N ARG A 46 -3.17 10.45 1.97
CA ARG A 46 -2.84 9.07 2.35
C ARG A 46 -4.07 8.41 2.96
N GLY A 47 -4.19 7.11 2.76
CA GLY A 47 -5.24 6.34 3.40
C GLY A 47 -5.08 4.83 3.25
N GLN A 48 -5.97 4.11 3.91
CA GLN A 48 -6.04 2.64 3.88
C GLN A 48 -7.36 2.23 3.25
N VAL A 49 -7.31 1.31 2.29
CA VAL A 49 -8.49 0.78 1.61
C VAL A 49 -8.64 -0.69 1.92
N SER A 50 -9.83 -1.08 2.42
CA SER A 50 -10.18 -2.47 2.71
C SER A 50 -10.09 -3.31 1.44
N LEU A 51 -9.46 -4.48 1.51
CA LEU A 51 -9.48 -5.43 0.39
C LEU A 51 -10.82 -6.14 0.22
N GLU A 52 -11.60 -6.24 1.29
CA GLU A 52 -12.93 -6.88 1.28
C GLU A 52 -13.99 -5.96 0.68
N THR A 53 -14.09 -4.73 1.18
CA THR A 53 -15.17 -3.80 0.81
C THR A 53 -14.75 -2.76 -0.23
N LEU A 54 -13.44 -2.57 -0.45
CA LEU A 54 -12.87 -1.49 -1.27
C LEU A 54 -13.25 -0.10 -0.76
N GLU A 55 -13.62 0.01 0.51
CA GLU A 55 -13.89 1.26 1.18
C GLU A 55 -12.65 1.82 1.87
N LEU A 56 -12.59 3.15 1.95
CA LEU A 56 -11.55 3.83 2.69
C LEU A 56 -11.81 3.63 4.18
N MET A 57 -10.88 2.96 4.87
CA MET A 57 -10.96 2.70 6.31
C MET A 57 -10.40 3.88 7.11
N GLU A 58 -9.28 4.43 6.65
CA GLU A 58 -8.58 5.54 7.31
C GLU A 58 -8.03 6.53 6.28
N GLY A 59 -7.88 7.78 6.69
CA GLY A 59 -7.26 8.83 5.89
C GLY A 59 -8.22 9.50 4.90
N SER A 60 -7.68 9.99 3.79
CA SER A 60 -8.47 10.67 2.77
C SER A 60 -7.91 10.44 1.38
N LEU A 61 -8.77 10.53 0.37
CA LEU A 61 -8.40 10.56 -1.04
C LEU A 61 -9.46 11.36 -1.80
N PRO A 62 -9.11 12.14 -2.84
CA PRO A 62 -10.11 12.81 -3.67
C PRO A 62 -11.11 11.79 -4.23
N ALA A 63 -12.40 12.13 -4.23
CA ALA A 63 -13.47 11.19 -4.57
C ALA A 63 -13.28 10.50 -5.94
N ALA A 64 -12.84 11.26 -6.95
CA ALA A 64 -12.55 10.72 -8.29
C ALA A 64 -11.40 9.70 -8.28
N LYS A 65 -10.37 9.91 -7.45
CA LYS A 65 -9.26 8.96 -7.28
C LYS A 65 -9.74 7.70 -6.58
N LEU A 66 -10.52 7.83 -5.50
CA LEU A 66 -11.09 6.67 -4.79
C LEU A 66 -11.99 5.84 -5.70
N ALA A 67 -12.81 6.48 -6.54
CA ALA A 67 -13.64 5.79 -7.53
C ALA A 67 -12.78 5.01 -8.55
N ALA A 68 -11.69 5.61 -9.06
CA ALA A 68 -10.77 4.93 -9.96
C ALA A 68 -10.07 3.72 -9.30
N ILE A 69 -9.63 3.88 -8.05
CA ILE A 69 -9.03 2.79 -7.27
C ILE A 69 -10.02 1.65 -7.03
N ARG A 70 -11.26 1.96 -6.65
CA ARG A 70 -12.32 0.95 -6.45
C ARG A 70 -12.58 0.14 -7.71
N LEU A 71 -12.69 0.81 -8.85
CA LEU A 71 -12.92 0.15 -10.14
C LEU A 71 -11.74 -0.76 -10.53
N TRP A 72 -10.51 -0.29 -10.33
CA TRP A 72 -9.34 -1.11 -10.63
C TRP A 72 -9.23 -2.31 -9.68
N ALA A 73 -9.41 -2.09 -8.38
CA ALA A 73 -9.25 -3.11 -7.36
C ALA A 73 -10.33 -4.19 -7.41
N SER A 74 -11.56 -3.87 -7.85
CA SER A 74 -12.67 -4.83 -7.91
C SER A 74 -12.39 -6.04 -8.81
N SER A 75 -11.59 -5.87 -9.86
CA SER A 75 -11.17 -6.95 -10.75
C SER A 75 -9.88 -7.66 -10.33
N ARG A 76 -9.24 -7.20 -9.24
CA ARG A 76 -7.89 -7.62 -8.79
C ARG A 76 -7.83 -8.00 -7.32
N GLN A 77 -8.97 -8.17 -6.65
CA GLN A 77 -9.02 -8.50 -5.22
C GLN A 77 -8.20 -9.74 -4.88
N LYS A 78 -8.20 -10.76 -5.76
CA LYS A 78 -7.40 -11.97 -5.57
C LYS A 78 -5.90 -11.67 -5.56
N ASP A 79 -5.40 -10.98 -6.57
CA ASP A 79 -3.97 -10.66 -6.70
C ASP A 79 -3.49 -9.72 -5.59
N LEU A 80 -4.34 -8.78 -5.19
CA LEU A 80 -4.09 -7.90 -4.05
C LEU A 80 -4.07 -8.67 -2.72
N LEU A 81 -4.93 -9.68 -2.55
CA LEU A 81 -4.90 -10.55 -1.37
C LEU A 81 -3.64 -11.42 -1.34
N GLU A 82 -3.17 -11.90 -2.50
CA GLU A 82 -1.88 -12.58 -2.60
C GLU A 82 -0.71 -11.66 -2.24
N CYS A 83 -0.75 -10.40 -2.68
CA CYS A 83 0.21 -9.37 -2.28
C CYS A 83 0.21 -9.14 -0.77
N TRP A 84 -0.98 -9.01 -0.16
CA TRP A 84 -1.14 -8.89 1.28
C TRP A 84 -0.50 -10.06 2.03
N ASN A 85 -0.77 -11.29 1.61
CA ASN A 85 -0.24 -12.50 2.23
C ASN A 85 1.29 -12.57 2.12
N LYS A 86 1.86 -12.25 0.95
CA LYS A 86 3.31 -12.16 0.75
C LYS A 86 3.94 -11.11 1.67
N ALA A 87 3.35 -9.92 1.73
CA ALA A 87 3.83 -8.84 2.59
C ALA A 87 3.84 -9.26 4.07
N ARG A 88 2.77 -9.92 4.55
CA ARG A 88 2.67 -10.47 5.91
C ARG A 88 3.71 -11.57 6.20
N ASN A 89 4.19 -12.26 5.18
CA ASN A 89 5.24 -13.27 5.27
C ASN A 89 6.65 -12.71 5.07
N ASN A 90 6.82 -11.38 5.00
CA ASN A 90 8.08 -10.73 4.66
C ASN A 90 8.61 -11.10 3.26
N GLU A 91 7.73 -11.45 2.32
CA GLU A 91 8.02 -11.73 0.91
C GLU A 91 7.61 -10.58 -0.03
N HIS A 92 8.39 -10.32 -1.08
CA HIS A 92 8.05 -9.26 -2.06
C HIS A 92 6.65 -9.49 -2.67
N PRO A 93 5.67 -8.58 -2.50
CA PRO A 93 4.31 -8.79 -2.97
C PRO A 93 4.22 -8.93 -4.48
N GLY A 94 5.09 -8.23 -5.21
CA GLY A 94 5.12 -8.22 -6.67
C GLY A 94 4.40 -7.01 -7.23
N MET A 95 4.16 -7.02 -8.55
CA MET A 95 3.36 -6.00 -9.23
C MET A 95 1.96 -6.55 -9.52
N VAL A 96 0.97 -5.66 -9.58
CA VAL A 96 -0.40 -5.98 -10.00
C VAL A 96 -0.71 -5.12 -11.21
N GLU A 97 -1.03 -5.76 -12.35
CA GLU A 97 -1.37 -5.11 -13.62
C GLU A 97 -2.86 -4.81 -13.72
#